data_AF-A0A2U3KBG5-F1
#
_entry.id   AF-A0A2U3KBG5-F1
#
_cell.length_a   1.000
_cell.length_b   1.000
_cell.length_c   1.000
_cell.angle_alpha   90.00
_cell.angle_beta   90.00
_cell.angle_gamma   90.00
#
_symmetry.space_group_name_H-M   'P 1'
#
loop_
_entity.id
_entity.type
_entity.pdbx_description
1 polymer ?
#
loop_
_entity_poly.entity_id
_entity_poly.type
_entity_poly.pdbx_seq_one_letter_code
_entity_poly.pdbx_strand_id
1 'polypeptide(L)'
;MSKKLFEIASEIVQTQVSRTSMSGADIISSLRQVFSTLYDLQRAEAGEIELAPTAEEKVAAAKLTPEDSIQNDKVICLECGKEMRQLTSKHLVVHGMDQKEYRKKYGFTMATPLSAKSLTKARSKTAKKRGLPEKLQKYIEARRQAKAGASTKAAPEKVTAKSSGPEDHRVKKVRQRFSPKKTT
;
A
#
# COMPACT_ATOMS: atom_id res chain seq x y z
N MET A 1 -43.90 -22.34 0.73
CA MET A 1 -43.91 -21.10 1.54
C MET A 1 -42.50 -20.57 1.61
N SER A 2 -42.25 -19.37 1.12
CA SER A 2 -40.95 -18.70 1.26
C SER A 2 -40.71 -18.43 2.74
N LYS A 3 -39.66 -19.04 3.32
CA LYS A 3 -39.31 -18.78 4.73
C LYS A 3 -38.84 -17.33 4.88
N LYS A 4 -39.27 -16.65 5.94
CA LYS A 4 -38.79 -15.30 6.24
C LYS A 4 -37.36 -15.37 6.77
N LEU A 5 -36.57 -14.33 6.56
CA LEU A 5 -35.18 -14.23 7.04
C LEU A 5 -35.03 -14.52 8.54
N PHE A 6 -35.98 -14.02 9.34
CA PHE A 6 -36.00 -14.25 10.78
C PHE A 6 -36.20 -15.73 11.13
N GLU A 7 -37.04 -16.45 10.39
CA GLU A 7 -37.28 -17.87 10.59
C GLU A 7 -36.00 -18.67 10.30
N ILE A 8 -35.31 -18.35 9.19
CA ILE A 8 -34.02 -18.96 8.82
C ILE A 8 -32.96 -18.71 9.91
N ALA A 9 -32.83 -17.47 10.39
CA ALA A 9 -31.89 -17.14 11.45
C ALA A 9 -32.19 -17.92 12.75
N SER A 10 -33.47 -18.04 13.12
CA SER A 10 -33.89 -18.79 14.30
C SER A 10 -33.57 -20.29 14.20
N GLU A 11 -33.78 -20.91 13.04
CA GLU A 11 -33.46 -22.33 12.79
C GLU A 11 -31.95 -22.60 12.89
N ILE A 12 -31.12 -21.69 12.36
CA ILE A 12 -29.65 -21.79 12.45
C ILE A 12 -29.19 -21.73 13.91
N VAL A 13 -29.67 -20.74 14.67
CA VAL A 13 -29.29 -20.58 16.09
C VAL A 13 -29.81 -21.75 16.93
N GLN A 14 -31.04 -22.23 16.68
CA GLN A 14 -31.57 -23.40 17.36
C GLN A 14 -30.69 -24.64 17.10
N THR A 15 -30.24 -24.82 15.85
CA THR A 15 -29.32 -25.90 15.49
C THR A 15 -27.97 -25.73 16.19
N GLN A 16 -27.43 -24.51 16.26
CA GLN A 16 -26.18 -24.19 16.97
C GLN A 16 -26.26 -24.54 18.46
N VAL A 17 -27.34 -24.11 19.13
CA VAL A 17 -27.55 -24.33 20.57
C VAL A 17 -27.82 -25.80 20.87
N SER A 18 -28.44 -26.55 19.95
CA SER A 18 -28.63 -27.99 20.11
C SER A 18 -27.31 -28.78 20.07
N ARG A 19 -26.27 -28.24 19.41
CA ARG A 19 -24.94 -28.87 19.27
C ARG A 19 -23.91 -28.35 20.26
N THR A 20 -24.11 -27.18 20.84
CA THR A 20 -23.13 -26.53 21.72
C THR A 20 -23.86 -25.78 22.84
N SER A 21 -23.44 -26.01 24.09
CA SER A 21 -23.93 -25.22 25.22
C SER A 21 -23.39 -23.79 25.13
N MET A 22 -24.30 -22.82 25.13
CA MET A 22 -23.98 -21.38 25.04
C MET A 22 -24.70 -20.63 26.16
N SER A 23 -24.14 -19.51 26.62
CA SER A 23 -24.82 -18.65 27.59
C SER A 23 -25.98 -17.90 26.92
N GLY A 24 -26.96 -17.45 27.71
CA GLY A 24 -28.09 -16.67 27.18
C GLY A 24 -27.67 -15.39 26.43
N ALA A 25 -26.57 -14.76 26.86
CA ALA A 25 -26.00 -13.60 26.19
C ALA A 25 -25.42 -13.98 24.80
N ASP A 26 -24.76 -15.14 24.70
CA ASP A 26 -24.16 -15.62 23.46
C ASP A 26 -25.21 -16.03 22.42
N ILE A 27 -26.36 -16.53 22.87
CA ILE A 27 -27.49 -16.84 21.99
C ILE A 27 -28.02 -15.56 21.34
N ILE A 28 -28.18 -14.48 22.14
CA ILE A 28 -28.66 -13.19 21.65
C ILE A 28 -27.65 -12.57 20.68
N SER A 29 -26.35 -12.64 20.98
CA SER A 29 -25.31 -12.12 20.08
C SER A 29 -25.24 -12.90 18.77
N SER A 30 -25.28 -14.23 18.83
CA SER A 30 -25.27 -15.11 17.65
C SER A 30 -26.48 -14.86 16.75
N LEU A 31 -27.67 -14.67 17.32
CA LEU A 31 -28.88 -14.38 16.56
C LEU A 31 -28.78 -13.05 15.82
N ARG A 32 -28.26 -12.00 16.47
CA ARG A 32 -28.04 -10.70 15.81
C ARG A 32 -27.01 -10.81 14.69
N GLN A 33 -25.91 -11.52 14.93
CA GLN A 33 -24.86 -11.72 13.93
C GLN A 33 -25.39 -12.46 12.70
N VAL A 34 -26.03 -13.63 12.89
CA VAL A 34 -26.60 -14.42 11.79
C VAL A 34 -27.66 -13.62 11.03
N PHE A 35 -28.54 -12.88 11.73
CA PHE A 35 -29.52 -12.05 11.05
C PHE A 35 -28.87 -10.95 10.21
N SER A 36 -27.84 -10.26 10.74
CA SER A 36 -27.12 -9.23 10.00
C SER A 36 -26.43 -9.77 8.75
N THR A 37 -25.77 -10.94 8.85
CA THR A 37 -25.08 -11.53 7.71
C THR A 37 -26.05 -11.96 6.62
N LEU A 38 -27.18 -12.58 6.99
CA LEU A 38 -28.20 -12.97 6.03
C LEU A 38 -28.90 -11.76 5.39
N TYR A 39 -29.11 -10.69 6.15
CA TYR A 39 -29.66 -9.43 5.63
C TYR A 39 -28.72 -8.77 4.61
N ASP A 40 -27.42 -8.72 4.92
CA ASP A 40 -26.40 -8.19 4.01
C ASP A 40 -26.32 -9.01 2.71
N LEU A 41 -26.39 -10.35 2.81
CA LEU A 41 -26.43 -11.23 1.65
C LEU A 41 -27.68 -11.01 0.79
N GLN A 42 -28.85 -10.85 1.39
CA GLN A 42 -30.08 -10.56 0.65
C GLN A 42 -29.98 -9.23 -0.13
N ARG A 43 -29.38 -8.20 0.48
CA ARG A 43 -29.19 -6.90 -0.18
C ARG A 43 -28.14 -6.96 -1.29
N ALA A 44 -27.15 -7.82 -1.14
CA ALA A 44 -26.18 -8.08 -2.19
C ALA A 44 -26.77 -8.84 -3.38
N GLU A 45 -27.63 -9.84 -3.13
CA GLU A 45 -28.40 -10.52 -4.18
C GLU A 45 -29.35 -9.57 -4.92
N ALA A 46 -29.92 -8.60 -4.20
CA ALA A 46 -30.75 -7.54 -4.77
C ALA A 46 -29.95 -6.47 -5.56
N GLY A 47 -28.62 -6.60 -5.64
CA GLY A 47 -27.75 -5.67 -6.38
C GLY A 47 -27.63 -4.28 -5.72
N GLU A 48 -28.07 -4.12 -4.48
CA GLU A 48 -28.14 -2.84 -3.78
C GLU A 48 -26.85 -2.51 -3.02
N ILE A 49 -25.98 -3.52 -2.80
CA ILE A 49 -24.71 -3.38 -2.08
C ILE A 49 -23.65 -4.27 -2.74
N GLU A 50 -22.51 -3.70 -3.17
CA GLU A 50 -21.28 -4.48 -3.36
C GLU A 50 -20.81 -4.94 -1.97
N LEU A 51 -20.90 -6.24 -1.67
CA LEU A 51 -20.35 -6.85 -0.45
C LEU A 51 -18.91 -6.38 -0.25
N ALA A 52 -18.71 -5.43 0.67
CA ALA A 52 -17.39 -5.09 1.16
C ALA A 52 -16.84 -6.33 1.90
N PRO A 53 -15.54 -6.66 1.74
CA PRO A 53 -14.97 -7.85 2.35
C PRO A 53 -15.17 -7.82 3.87
N THR A 54 -15.43 -8.99 4.41
CA THR A 54 -15.77 -9.28 5.80
C THR A 54 -14.79 -8.64 6.78
N ALA A 55 -15.32 -8.24 7.94
CA ALA A 55 -14.63 -7.49 8.98
C ALA A 55 -13.43 -8.22 9.65
N GLU A 56 -13.06 -9.42 9.21
CA GLU A 56 -11.88 -10.13 9.69
C GLU A 56 -10.57 -9.55 9.10
N GLU A 57 -10.61 -8.84 7.97
CA GLU A 57 -9.43 -8.11 7.46
C GLU A 57 -9.22 -6.74 8.12
N LYS A 58 -10.22 -6.21 8.86
CA LYS A 58 -10.11 -4.90 9.52
C LYS A 58 -9.17 -4.91 10.74
N VAL A 59 -8.88 -6.07 11.32
CA VAL A 59 -7.94 -6.17 12.46
C VAL A 59 -6.48 -6.15 11.99
N ALA A 60 -6.21 -6.47 10.72
CA ALA A 60 -4.87 -6.37 10.14
C ALA A 60 -4.53 -4.94 9.67
N ALA A 61 -5.53 -4.10 9.37
CA ALA A 61 -5.31 -2.74 8.87
C ALA A 61 -4.63 -1.79 9.89
N ALA A 62 -4.66 -2.11 11.18
CA ALA A 62 -4.08 -1.26 12.23
C ALA A 62 -2.58 -1.51 12.49
N LYS A 63 -1.97 -2.53 11.87
CA LYS A 63 -0.56 -2.90 12.14
C LYS A 63 0.26 -3.25 10.89
N LEU A 64 -0.17 -2.85 9.69
CA LEU A 64 0.70 -2.99 8.53
C LEU A 64 1.77 -1.92 8.60
N THR A 65 3.02 -2.35 8.76
CA THR A 65 4.14 -1.43 8.59
C THR A 65 4.15 -0.90 7.14
N PRO A 66 4.73 0.27 6.90
CA PRO A 66 4.87 0.81 5.54
C PRO A 66 5.54 -0.19 4.58
N GLU A 67 6.45 -1.02 5.08
CA GLU A 67 7.15 -2.03 4.28
C GLU A 67 6.24 -3.21 3.89
N ASP A 68 5.31 -3.59 4.77
CA ASP A 68 4.36 -4.71 4.55
C ASP A 68 3.23 -4.34 3.59
N SER A 69 2.95 -3.04 3.41
CA SER A 69 2.00 -2.54 2.41
C SER A 69 2.35 -2.96 0.99
N ILE A 70 3.65 -3.10 0.67
CA ILE A 70 4.13 -3.44 -0.68
C ILE A 70 4.47 -4.94 -0.76
N GLN A 71 3.49 -5.73 -1.21
CA GLN A 71 3.66 -7.16 -1.42
C GLN A 71 4.24 -7.48 -2.81
N ASN A 72 4.45 -8.78 -3.06
CA ASN A 72 5.00 -9.24 -4.33
C ASN A 72 4.07 -8.96 -5.50
N ASP A 73 2.77 -9.25 -5.37
CA ASP A 73 1.80 -9.16 -6.46
C ASP A 73 0.77 -8.04 -6.29
N LYS A 74 0.58 -7.56 -5.07
CA LYS A 74 -0.38 -6.51 -4.71
C LYS A 74 0.24 -5.47 -3.77
N VAL A 75 -0.44 -4.35 -3.64
CA VAL A 75 -0.14 -3.26 -2.72
C VAL A 75 -1.42 -2.89 -2.00
N ILE A 76 -1.34 -2.79 -0.68
CA ILE A 76 -2.48 -2.47 0.18
C ILE A 76 -2.42 -0.98 0.52
N CYS A 77 -3.48 -0.23 0.24
CA CYS A 77 -3.55 1.16 0.65
C CYS A 77 -3.73 1.27 2.17
N LEU A 78 -2.88 2.06 2.83
CA LEU A 78 -2.87 2.19 4.28
C LEU A 78 -4.01 3.05 4.83
N GLU A 79 -4.74 3.79 3.98
CA GLU A 79 -5.91 4.57 4.42
C GLU A 79 -7.21 3.78 4.33
N CYS A 80 -7.35 2.96 3.28
CA CYS A 80 -8.64 2.33 2.95
C CYS A 80 -8.60 0.81 2.88
N GLY A 81 -7.43 0.19 3.04
CA GLY A 81 -7.25 -1.26 2.98
C GLY A 81 -7.44 -1.87 1.59
N LYS A 82 -7.74 -1.08 0.56
CA LYS A 82 -7.96 -1.61 -0.80
C LYS A 82 -6.68 -2.19 -1.38
N GLU A 83 -6.79 -3.39 -1.94
CA GLU A 83 -5.70 -4.08 -2.63
C GLU A 83 -5.64 -3.66 -4.10
N MET A 84 -4.47 -3.23 -4.58
CA MET A 84 -4.25 -2.82 -5.96
C MET A 84 -2.86 -3.21 -6.44
N ARG A 85 -2.66 -3.37 -7.75
CA ARG A 85 -1.30 -3.63 -8.32
C ARG A 85 -0.36 -2.44 -8.22
N GLN A 86 -0.91 -1.23 -8.15
CA GLN A 86 -0.17 0.02 -8.02
C GLN A 86 -1.08 1.08 -7.37
N LEU A 87 -0.56 1.83 -6.39
CA LEU A 87 -1.21 3.04 -5.91
C LEU A 87 -1.12 4.11 -7.00
N THR A 88 -2.27 4.42 -7.62
CA THR A 88 -2.38 5.45 -8.64
C THR A 88 -2.70 6.79 -8.00
N SER A 89 -2.33 7.89 -8.67
CA SER A 89 -2.69 9.24 -8.23
C SER A 89 -4.22 9.40 -8.11
N LYS A 90 -4.99 8.80 -9.02
CA LYS A 90 -6.47 8.80 -8.96
C LYS A 90 -7.01 8.27 -7.63
N HIS A 91 -6.43 7.18 -7.12
CA HIS A 91 -6.84 6.62 -5.83
C HIS A 91 -6.50 7.54 -4.66
N LEU A 92 -5.34 8.19 -4.70
CA LEU A 92 -4.92 9.11 -3.63
C LEU A 92 -5.72 10.42 -3.63
N VAL A 93 -6.18 10.87 -4.81
CA VAL A 93 -7.09 12.03 -4.94
C VAL A 93 -8.42 11.78 -4.24
N VAL A 94 -8.94 10.55 -4.24
CA VAL A 94 -10.15 10.20 -3.47
C VAL A 94 -9.96 10.43 -1.97
N HIS A 95 -8.73 10.30 -1.48
CA HIS A 95 -8.35 10.58 -0.10
C HIS A 95 -7.85 12.01 0.12
N GLY A 96 -7.92 12.88 -0.90
CA GLY A 96 -7.52 14.29 -0.79
C GLY A 96 -6.02 14.53 -0.64
N MET A 97 -5.16 13.60 -1.08
CA MET A 97 -3.70 13.70 -0.91
C MET A 97 -2.92 13.31 -2.17
N ASP A 98 -1.69 13.81 -2.29
CA ASP A 98 -0.77 13.46 -3.37
C ASP A 98 0.19 12.31 -2.98
N GLN A 99 0.84 11.69 -3.97
CA GLN A 99 1.84 10.63 -3.76
C GLN A 99 2.98 11.06 -2.83
N LYS A 100 3.38 12.33 -2.89
CA LYS A 100 4.46 12.85 -2.02
C LYS A 100 4.01 12.95 -0.57
N GLU A 101 2.78 13.39 -0.34
CA GLU A 101 2.19 13.53 0.98
C GLU A 101 1.95 12.16 1.59
N TYR A 102 1.41 11.23 0.81
CA TYR A 102 1.26 9.83 1.21
C TYR A 102 2.59 9.23 1.66
N ARG A 103 3.67 9.46 0.90
CA ARG A 103 5.00 8.97 1.28
C ARG A 103 5.53 9.58 2.57
N LYS A 104 5.31 10.88 2.80
CA LYS A 104 5.72 11.55 4.04
C LYS A 104 4.92 11.06 5.24
N LYS A 105 3.60 10.92 5.09
CA LYS A 105 2.67 10.48 6.15
C LYS A 105 3.06 9.10 6.69
N TYR A 106 3.44 8.19 5.79
CA TYR A 106 3.79 6.81 6.13
C TYR A 106 5.31 6.53 6.14
N GLY A 107 6.17 7.54 6.02
CA GLY A 107 7.62 7.37 6.09
C GLY A 107 8.27 6.60 4.94
N PHE A 108 7.64 6.52 3.76
CA PHE A 108 8.24 5.91 2.57
C PHE A 108 9.41 6.75 2.03
N THR A 109 10.48 6.08 1.60
CA THR A 109 11.56 6.78 0.88
C THR A 109 11.05 7.36 -0.45
N MET A 110 11.66 8.44 -0.92
CA MET A 110 11.28 9.03 -2.21
C MET A 110 11.64 8.14 -3.41
N ALA A 111 12.56 7.19 -3.24
CA ALA A 111 12.99 6.27 -4.28
C ALA A 111 12.12 5.00 -4.38
N THR A 112 11.36 4.65 -3.33
CA THR A 112 10.55 3.43 -3.32
C THR A 112 9.31 3.56 -4.22
N PRO A 113 9.06 2.59 -5.11
CA PRO A 113 7.87 2.59 -5.96
C PRO A 113 6.63 2.17 -5.15
N LEU A 114 5.52 2.90 -5.28
CA LEU A 114 4.22 2.55 -4.68
C LEU A 114 3.47 1.50 -5.53
N SER A 115 4.18 0.47 -6.00
CA SER A 115 3.67 -0.59 -6.86
C SER A 115 4.21 -1.95 -6.46
N ALA A 116 3.46 -3.01 -6.79
CA ALA A 116 3.85 -4.37 -6.48
C ALA A 116 5.26 -4.70 -7.02
N LYS A 117 6.02 -5.51 -6.29
CA LYS A 117 7.40 -5.84 -6.65
C LYS A 117 7.45 -6.55 -8.02
N SER A 118 6.46 -7.38 -8.34
CA SER A 118 6.34 -8.06 -9.63
C SER A 118 6.15 -7.08 -10.78
N LEU A 119 5.35 -6.02 -10.61
CA LEU A 119 5.13 -4.99 -11.62
C LEU A 119 6.40 -4.18 -11.89
N THR A 120 7.13 -3.80 -10.84
CA THR A 120 8.42 -3.09 -10.95
C THR A 120 9.47 -3.95 -11.67
N LYS A 121 9.55 -5.25 -11.32
CA LYS A 121 10.41 -6.22 -12.00
C LYS A 121 10.02 -6.40 -13.48
N ALA A 122 8.73 -6.49 -13.79
CA ALA A 122 8.25 -6.61 -15.16
C ALA A 122 8.63 -5.39 -16.01
N ARG A 123 8.38 -4.18 -15.49
CA ARG A 123 8.75 -2.92 -16.16
C ARG A 123 10.25 -2.83 -16.43
N SER A 124 11.08 -3.17 -15.43
CA SER A 124 12.55 -3.16 -15.60
C SER A 124 13.03 -4.20 -16.62
N LYS A 125 12.45 -5.41 -16.65
CA LYS A 125 12.74 -6.42 -17.68
C LYS A 125 12.39 -5.91 -19.08
N THR A 126 11.21 -5.32 -19.25
CA THR A 126 10.78 -4.75 -20.54
C THR A 126 11.68 -3.60 -20.98
N ALA A 127 12.10 -2.73 -20.05
CA ALA A 127 13.02 -1.65 -20.35
C ALA A 127 14.39 -2.19 -20.83
N LYS A 128 14.92 -3.23 -20.18
CA LYS A 128 16.16 -3.88 -20.61
C LYS A 128 16.04 -4.51 -22.01
N LYS A 129 14.91 -5.17 -22.29
CA LYS A 129 14.62 -5.77 -23.61
C LYS A 129 14.53 -4.73 -24.72
N ARG A 130 13.97 -3.55 -24.44
CA ARG A 130 13.85 -2.43 -25.40
C ARG A 130 15.18 -1.72 -25.68
N GLY A 131 16.25 -2.05 -24.95
CA GLY A 131 17.55 -1.40 -25.06
C GLY A 131 17.64 -0.13 -24.23
N LEU A 132 18.77 0.01 -23.51
CA LEU A 132 19.07 1.22 -22.76
C LEU A 132 19.77 2.23 -23.69
N PRO A 133 19.40 3.52 -23.69
CA PRO A 133 20.06 4.51 -24.53
C PRO A 133 21.58 4.56 -24.28
N GLU A 134 22.39 4.67 -25.33
CA GLU A 134 23.86 4.68 -25.25
C GLU A 134 24.40 5.76 -24.27
N LYS A 135 23.74 6.93 -24.24
CA LYS A 135 24.09 8.01 -23.31
C LYS A 135 23.93 7.59 -21.84
N LEU A 136 22.93 6.77 -21.54
CA LEU A 136 22.66 6.28 -20.19
C LEU A 136 23.62 5.14 -19.80
N GLN A 137 24.03 4.31 -20.77
CA GLN A 137 25.08 3.30 -20.56
C GLN A 137 26.41 3.96 -20.18
N LYS A 138 26.87 4.94 -20.97
CA LYS A 138 28.08 5.72 -20.70
C LYS A 138 28.03 6.41 -19.33
N TYR A 139 26.87 6.97 -18.96
CA TYR A 139 26.67 7.56 -17.63
C TYR A 139 26.78 6.53 -16.49
N ILE A 140 26.23 5.34 -16.66
CA ILE A 140 26.32 4.26 -15.67
C ILE A 140 27.77 3.77 -15.52
N GLU A 141 28.50 3.62 -16.62
CA GLU A 141 29.90 3.21 -16.64
C GLU A 141 30.81 4.24 -15.95
N ALA A 142 30.66 5.52 -16.28
CA ALA A 142 31.40 6.59 -15.62
C ALA A 142 31.13 6.64 -14.11
N ARG A 143 29.86 6.45 -13.70
CA ARG A 143 29.49 6.37 -12.27
C ARG A 143 30.06 5.13 -11.59
N ARG A 144 30.17 4.00 -12.30
CA ARG A 144 30.76 2.76 -11.78
C ARG A 144 32.28 2.91 -11.59
N GLN A 145 32.98 3.54 -12.53
CA GLN A 145 34.41 3.82 -12.44
C GLN A 145 34.72 4.81 -11.30
N ALA A 146 33.91 5.87 -11.15
CA ALA A 146 34.04 6.82 -10.03
C ALA A 146 33.85 6.15 -8.66
N LYS A 147 32.91 5.21 -8.54
CA LYS A 147 32.73 4.42 -7.30
C LYS A 147 33.88 3.45 -7.04
N ALA A 148 34.43 2.83 -8.08
CA ALA A 148 35.57 1.91 -7.96
C ALA A 148 36.87 2.63 -7.56
N GLY A 149 37.10 3.85 -8.06
CA GLY A 149 38.24 4.68 -7.67
C GLY A 149 38.13 5.28 -6.26
N ALA A 150 36.92 5.38 -5.69
CA ALA A 150 36.71 5.79 -4.31
C ALA A 150 36.96 4.63 -3.31
N SER A 151 36.67 3.38 -3.70
CA SER A 151 36.91 2.19 -2.85
C SER A 151 38.37 1.78 -2.74
N THR A 152 39.24 2.19 -3.67
CA THR A 152 40.69 1.89 -3.60
C THR A 152 41.50 2.91 -2.79
N LYS A 153 40.88 3.97 -2.27
CA LYS A 153 41.55 5.00 -1.44
C LYS A 153 41.16 4.98 0.06
N ALA A 154 40.42 3.98 0.53
CA ALA A 154 39.96 3.95 1.92
C ALA A 154 40.10 2.57 2.57
N ALA A 155 41.24 2.33 3.24
CA ALA A 155 41.39 1.77 4.60
C ALA A 155 42.84 1.27 4.85
N PRO A 156 43.38 1.24 6.10
CA PRO A 156 42.71 1.51 7.39
C PRO A 156 43.51 2.41 8.38
N GLU A 157 42.82 3.16 9.25
CA GLU A 157 43.32 3.37 10.62
C GLU A 157 42.14 3.58 11.61
N LYS A 158 42.26 2.99 12.79
CA LYS A 158 41.21 2.79 13.79
C LYS A 158 40.91 4.05 14.63
N VAL A 159 39.62 4.30 14.82
CA VAL A 159 38.89 4.65 16.07
C VAL A 159 39.63 5.48 17.14
N THR A 160 39.19 6.72 17.38
CA THR A 160 38.72 7.20 18.70
C THR A 160 37.77 8.40 18.56
N ALA A 161 36.89 8.53 19.55
CA ALA A 161 35.72 9.40 19.62
C ALA A 161 35.99 10.92 19.63
N LYS A 162 35.06 11.73 19.10
CA LYS A 162 34.22 12.67 19.89
C LYS A 162 33.21 13.43 19.02
N SER A 163 32.09 13.73 19.67
CA SER A 163 30.96 14.60 19.30
C SER A 163 31.27 15.88 18.53
N SER A 164 30.43 16.22 17.56
CA SER A 164 29.66 17.49 17.46
C SER A 164 29.01 17.59 16.08
N GLY A 165 27.72 17.98 16.04
CA GLY A 165 26.97 18.18 14.79
C GLY A 165 27.49 19.36 13.97
N PRO A 166 26.99 19.51 12.73
CA PRO A 166 26.40 20.81 12.44
C PRO A 166 25.17 20.75 11.54
N GLU A 167 24.53 21.90 11.54
CA GLU A 167 23.18 22.22 11.15
C GLU A 167 22.88 22.15 9.66
N ASP A 168 21.57 22.10 9.43
CA ASP A 168 20.84 22.18 8.17
C ASP A 168 21.11 23.52 7.45
N HIS A 169 21.77 23.46 6.29
CA HIS A 169 21.78 24.56 5.31
C HIS A 169 21.16 24.12 3.99
N ARG A 170 19.84 23.91 4.07
CA ARG A 170 18.91 24.26 3.00
C ARG A 170 19.11 25.73 2.64
N VAL A 171 19.53 26.06 1.41
CA VAL A 171 19.05 27.24 0.67
C VAL A 171 19.62 27.34 -0.78
N LYS A 172 18.66 27.36 -1.73
CA LYS A 172 18.65 28.05 -3.03
C LYS A 172 19.63 27.63 -4.15
N LYS A 173 19.09 26.90 -5.13
CA LYS A 173 19.12 27.35 -6.55
C LYS A 173 18.03 26.67 -7.40
N VAL A 174 16.82 27.21 -7.30
CA VAL A 174 15.85 27.21 -8.43
C VAL A 174 15.89 28.62 -8.99
N ARG A 175 16.34 28.78 -10.24
CA ARG A 175 15.76 29.72 -11.22
C ARG A 175 16.53 29.65 -12.55
N GLN A 176 15.75 29.81 -13.62
CA GLN A 176 16.10 30.01 -15.02
C GLN A 176 16.22 28.75 -15.89
N ARG A 177 15.11 28.42 -16.54
CA ARG A 177 14.95 28.53 -18.01
C ARG A 177 13.54 28.09 -18.40
N PHE A 178 12.60 29.04 -18.35
CA PHE A 178 11.36 29.00 -19.11
C PHE A 178 11.30 30.34 -19.85
N SER A 179 11.58 30.31 -21.15
CA SER A 179 11.33 31.43 -22.05
C SER A 179 10.24 30.99 -23.03
N PRO A 180 9.07 31.65 -23.06
CA PRO A 180 8.08 31.39 -24.09
C PRO A 180 8.53 32.05 -25.40
N LYS A 181 8.63 31.27 -26.48
CA LYS A 181 8.78 31.81 -27.83
C LYS A 181 7.47 32.50 -28.22
N LYS A 182 7.56 33.79 -28.53
CA LYS A 182 6.47 34.58 -29.13
C LYS A 182 6.21 34.06 -30.54
N THR A 183 4.97 33.69 -30.81
CA THR A 183 4.42 33.54 -32.16
C THR A 183 4.20 34.94 -32.74
N THR A 184 4.69 35.15 -33.96
CA THR A 184 4.32 36.26 -34.85
C THR A 184 3.62 35.64 -36.04
#